data_AF-W1YRL3-F1
#
_entry.id   AF-W1YRL3-F1
#
_cell.length_a   1.000
_cell.length_b   1.000
_cell.length_c   1.000
_cell.angle_alpha   90.00
_cell.angle_beta   90.00
_cell.angle_gamma   90.00
#
_symmetry.space_group_name_H-M   'P 1'
#
loop_
_entity.id
_entity.type
_entity.pdbx_description
1 polymer ?
#
loop_
_entity_poly.entity_id
_entity_poly.type
_entity_poly.pdbx_seq_one_letter_code
_entity_poly.pdbx_strand_id
1 'polypeptide(L)'
;PGKPPLLAPAGTDFQLRVWEQLRAIPRGQTLTYGQIAARLEPVLGRPTSARAVGGAVGRNPLSVVVPCHRVLGADGGLTGYAGGP
;
A
#
# COMPACT_ATOMS: atom_id res chain seq x y z
N PRO A 1 -22.39 22.86 8.97
CA PRO A 1 -20.92 22.79 8.83
C PRO A 1 -20.49 21.46 8.19
N GLY A 2 -20.28 21.48 6.88
CA GLY A 2 -19.88 20.29 6.10
C GLY A 2 -18.46 19.87 6.44
N LYS A 3 -18.28 18.57 6.69
CA LYS A 3 -16.96 17.91 6.71
C LYS A 3 -16.16 18.40 5.50
N PRO A 4 -14.94 18.93 5.66
CA PRO A 4 -14.14 19.35 4.50
C PRO A 4 -14.02 18.15 3.56
N PRO A 5 -13.96 18.34 2.22
CA PRO A 5 -13.73 17.25 1.30
C PRO A 5 -12.35 16.68 1.60
N LEU A 6 -12.31 15.66 2.47
CA LEU A 6 -11.14 14.85 2.69
C LEU A 6 -10.80 14.30 1.32
N LEU A 7 -9.67 14.74 0.78
CA LEU A 7 -9.01 14.24 -0.43
C LEU A 7 -9.28 12.74 -0.60
N ALA A 8 -10.37 12.39 -1.30
CA ALA A 8 -10.68 11.01 -1.62
C ALA A 8 -9.78 10.71 -2.82
N PRO A 9 -8.73 9.89 -2.65
CA PRO A 9 -7.83 9.64 -3.75
C PRO A 9 -8.63 8.93 -4.85
N ALA A 10 -8.70 9.51 -6.04
CA ALA A 10 -9.34 8.89 -7.18
C ALA A 10 -8.44 7.75 -7.68
N GLY A 11 -8.94 6.52 -7.63
CA GLY A 11 -8.22 5.32 -8.05
C GLY A 11 -9.17 4.17 -8.34
N THR A 12 -8.65 3.10 -8.92
CA THR A 12 -9.41 1.86 -9.10
C THR A 12 -9.81 1.26 -7.75
N ASP A 13 -10.85 0.43 -7.71
CA ASP A 13 -11.23 -0.29 -6.49
C ASP A 13 -10.04 -1.02 -5.85
N PHE A 14 -9.19 -1.62 -6.68
CA PHE A 14 -7.96 -2.26 -6.21
C PHE A 14 -7.02 -1.26 -5.51
N GLN A 15 -6.78 -0.10 -6.12
CA GLN A 15 -5.92 0.94 -5.54
C GLN A 15 -6.49 1.46 -4.22
N LEU A 16 -7.79 1.74 -4.17
CA LEU A 16 -8.49 2.18 -2.97
C LEU A 16 -8.33 1.17 -1.83
N ARG A 17 -8.55 -0.12 -2.09
CA ARG A 17 -8.38 -1.20 -1.10
C ARG A 17 -6.93 -1.31 -0.61
N VAL A 18 -5.96 -1.18 -1.51
CA VAL A 18 -4.54 -1.15 -1.11
C VAL A 18 -4.26 0.03 -0.19
N TRP A 19 -4.75 1.23 -0.51
CA TRP A 19 -4.53 2.42 0.31
C TRP A 19 -5.25 2.36 1.66
N GLU A 20 -6.42 1.72 1.73
CA GLU A 20 -7.09 1.40 3.01
C GLU A 20 -6.20 0.52 3.91
N GLN A 21 -5.57 -0.51 3.36
CA GLN A 21 -4.65 -1.37 4.12
C GLN A 21 -3.42 -0.60 4.62
N LEU A 22 -2.86 0.29 3.79
CA LEU A 22 -1.72 1.14 4.20
C LEU A 22 -2.08 2.05 5.38
N ARG A 23 -3.28 2.63 5.37
CA ARG A 23 -3.77 3.50 6.44
C ARG A 23 -4.02 2.75 7.75
N ALA A 24 -4.27 1.44 7.67
CA ALA A 24 -4.48 0.59 8.84
C ALA A 24 -3.19 0.15 9.53
N ILE A 25 -2.00 0.40 8.96
CA ILE A 25 -0.72 0.01 9.56
C ILE A 25 -0.42 0.91 10.78
N PRO A 26 -0.34 0.35 12.00
CA PRO A 26 -0.02 1.13 13.20
C PRO A 26 1.37 1.76 13.14
N ARG A 27 1.59 2.83 13.91
CA ARG A 27 2.93 3.40 14.07
C ARG A 27 3.88 2.35 14.69
N GLY A 28 5.09 2.26 14.17
CA GLY A 28 6.10 1.30 14.63
C GLY A 28 5.94 -0.12 14.07
N GLN A 29 4.92 -0.38 13.24
CA GLN A 29 4.75 -1.65 12.54
C GLN A 29 5.02 -1.52 11.05
N THR A 30 5.46 -2.63 10.46
CA THR A 30 5.70 -2.76 9.03
C THR A 30 4.99 -3.99 8.49
N LEU A 31 4.50 -3.92 7.25
CA LEU A 31 3.99 -5.09 6.53
C LEU A 31 4.81 -5.30 5.25
N THR A 32 4.88 -6.52 4.76
CA THR A 32 5.43 -6.77 3.43
C THR A 32 4.36 -6.58 2.35
N TYR A 33 4.77 -6.32 1.11
CA TYR A 33 3.84 -6.32 -0.03
C TYR A 33 3.04 -7.64 -0.14
N GLY A 34 3.67 -8.77 0.21
CA GLY A 34 3.02 -10.08 0.25
C GLY A 34 1.96 -10.19 1.34
N GLN A 35 2.21 -9.63 2.52
CA GLN A 35 1.22 -9.59 3.61
C GLN A 35 0.02 -8.73 3.25
N ILE A 36 0.23 -7.58 2.60
CA ILE A 36 -0.88 -6.74 2.12
C ILE A 36 -1.67 -7.47 1.05
N ALA A 37 -1.00 -8.12 0.10
CA ALA A 37 -1.65 -8.94 -0.92
C ALA A 37 -2.54 -10.03 -0.29
N ALA A 38 -2.00 -10.84 0.64
CA ALA A 38 -2.75 -11.89 1.32
C ALA A 38 -3.97 -11.36 2.10
N ARG A 39 -3.87 -10.17 2.70
CA ARG A 39 -5.02 -9.53 3.37
C ARG A 39 -6.10 -9.05 2.40
N LEU A 40 -5.74 -8.77 1.15
CA LEU A 40 -6.67 -8.28 0.13
C LEU A 40 -7.40 -9.41 -0.59
N GLU A 41 -6.83 -10.61 -0.71
CA GLU A 41 -7.45 -11.75 -1.40
C GLU A 41 -8.89 -12.05 -0.93
N PRO A 42 -9.19 -12.18 0.39
CA PRO A 42 -10.56 -12.45 0.84
C PRO A 42 -11.51 -11.27 0.57
N VAL A 43 -11.01 -10.05 0.49
CA VAL A 43 -11.80 -8.84 0.20
C VAL A 43 -12.10 -8.72 -1.30
N LEU A 44 -11.15 -9.13 -2.14
CA LEU A 44 -11.23 -9.02 -3.59
C LEU A 44 -11.80 -10.29 -4.26
N GLY A 45 -11.88 -11.41 -3.53
CA GLY A 45 -12.32 -12.69 -4.06
C GLY A 45 -11.38 -13.29 -5.12
N ARG A 46 -10.11 -12.86 -5.16
CA ARG A 46 -9.12 -13.35 -6.13
C ARG A 46 -7.68 -13.26 -5.61
N PRO A 47 -6.79 -14.15 -6.07
CA PRO A 47 -5.37 -14.06 -5.76
C PRO A 47 -4.79 -12.70 -6.14
N THR A 48 -3.94 -12.16 -5.27
CA THR A 48 -3.34 -10.84 -5.45
C THR A 48 -1.84 -10.95 -5.32
N SER A 49 -1.08 -10.39 -6.28
CA SER A 49 0.38 -10.45 -6.22
C SER A 49 0.97 -9.25 -5.46
N ALA A 50 2.09 -9.48 -4.76
CA ALA A 50 2.88 -8.43 -4.13
C ALA A 50 3.30 -7.34 -5.13
N ARG A 51 3.57 -7.72 -6.39
CA ARG A 51 3.92 -6.78 -7.47
C ARG A 51 2.76 -5.85 -7.83
N ALA A 52 1.53 -6.39 -7.89
CA ALA A 52 0.34 -5.57 -8.13
C ALA A 52 0.12 -4.57 -7.01
N VAL A 53 0.29 -5.00 -5.75
CA VAL A 53 0.24 -4.12 -4.58
C VAL A 53 1.29 -3.02 -4.69
N GLY A 54 2.56 -3.34 -4.98
CA GLY A 54 3.62 -2.34 -5.18
C GLY A 54 3.26 -1.30 -6.26
N GLY A 55 2.66 -1.73 -7.37
CA GLY A 55 2.18 -0.83 -8.42
C GLY A 55 1.01 0.07 -8.02
N ALA A 56 0.18 -0.33 -7.05
CA ALA A 56 -0.88 0.48 -6.47
C ALA A 56 -0.37 1.43 -5.38
N VAL A 57 0.60 0.99 -4.58
CA VAL A 57 1.31 1.84 -3.61
C VAL A 57 2.03 2.99 -4.32
N GLY A 58 2.77 2.70 -5.40
CA GLY A 58 3.50 3.72 -6.16
C GLY A 58 2.61 4.74 -6.89
N ARG A 59 1.32 4.44 -7.09
CA ARG A 59 0.32 5.35 -7.69
C ARG A 59 -0.51 6.10 -6.66
N ASN A 60 -0.19 5.96 -5.37
CA ASN A 60 -0.90 6.64 -4.29
C ASN A 60 -0.68 8.16 -4.40
N PRO A 61 -1.71 8.98 -4.68
CA PRO A 61 -1.58 10.44 -4.76
C PRO A 61 -1.35 11.09 -3.39
N LEU A 62 -1.45 10.32 -2.29
CA LEU A 62 -1.06 10.74 -0.94
C LEU A 62 0.47 10.63 -0.74
N SER A 63 1.25 10.89 -1.81
CA SER A 63 2.63 10.43 -2.08
C SER A 63 3.73 10.84 -1.09
N VAL A 64 3.40 11.39 0.09
CA VAL A 64 4.32 11.49 1.23
C VAL A 64 4.68 10.09 1.78
N VAL A 65 3.90 9.07 1.44
CA VAL A 65 3.97 7.75 2.05
C VAL A 65 3.97 6.67 0.95
N VAL A 66 5.06 6.59 0.20
CA VAL A 66 5.76 5.30 0.24
C VAL A 66 6.42 5.32 1.61
N PRO A 67 5.85 4.68 2.64
CA PRO A 67 6.63 4.46 3.82
C PRO A 67 7.58 3.35 3.41
N CYS A 68 8.69 3.69 2.77
CA CYS A 68 9.85 2.80 2.74
C CYS A 68 10.13 2.31 4.19
N HIS A 69 9.77 3.10 5.20
CA HIS A 69 9.74 2.71 6.62
C HIS A 69 8.59 1.81 7.11
N ARG A 70 7.53 1.50 6.33
CA ARG A 70 6.38 0.65 6.77
C ARG A 70 5.90 -0.40 5.79
N VAL A 71 6.32 -0.37 4.53
CA VAL A 71 6.09 -1.47 3.59
C VAL A 71 7.42 -2.00 3.08
N LEU A 72 7.68 -3.28 3.37
CA LEU A 72 8.95 -3.94 3.08
C LEU A 72 8.83 -4.94 1.92
N GLY A 73 9.98 -5.25 1.31
CA GLY A 73 10.12 -6.39 0.43
C GLY A 73 9.87 -7.71 1.16
N ALA A 74 9.77 -8.81 0.40
CA ALA A 74 9.54 -10.15 0.95
C ALA A 74 10.58 -10.57 2.00
N ASP A 75 11.80 -10.02 1.93
CA ASP A 75 12.92 -10.37 2.80
C ASP A 75 13.08 -9.45 4.03
N GLY A 76 12.10 -8.60 4.34
CA GLY A 76 12.23 -7.57 5.39
C GLY A 76 13.22 -6.45 5.05
N GLY A 77 13.94 -6.58 3.93
CA GLY A 77 14.74 -5.52 3.33
C GLY A 77 13.87 -4.48 2.62
N LEU A 78 14.31 -3.23 2.70
CA LEU A 78 13.90 -2.13 1.81
C LEU A 78 14.23 -2.52 0.36
N THR A 79 13.34 -3.23 -0.33
CA THR A 79 13.53 -3.50 -1.75
C THR A 79 12.79 -2.45 -2.58
N GLY A 80 13.54 -1.70 -3.38
CA GLY A 80 13.02 -0.75 -4.35
C GLY A 80 13.29 0.73 -4.05
N TYR A 81 14.52 1.11 -3.64
CA TYR A 81 15.02 2.43 -3.99
C TYR A 81 15.60 2.35 -5.41
N ALA A 82 15.29 3.33 -6.25
CA ALA A 82 15.94 3.57 -7.53
C ALA A 82 17.36 4.10 -7.28
N GLY A 83 18.21 3.23 -6.74
CA GLY A 83 19.58 3.49 -6.33
C GLY A 83 20.10 2.31 -5.52
N GLY A 84 20.39 1.20 -6.21
CA GLY A 84 21.50 0.35 -5.79
C GLY A 84 22.82 0.99 -6.23
N PRO A 85 23.98 0.52 -5.75
CA PRO A 85 25.28 1.18 -5.93
C PRO A 85 25.63 1.52 -7.38
#